data_AF-A0A813GUQ1-F1
#
_entry.id   AF-A0A813GUQ1-F1
#
_cell.length_a   1.000
_cell.length_b   1.000
_cell.length_c   1.000
_cell.angle_alpha   90.00
_cell.angle_beta   90.00
_cell.angle_gamma   90.00
#
_symmetry.space_group_name_H-M   'P 1'
#
loop_
_entity.id
_entity.type
_entity.pdbx_description
1 polymer ?
#
loop_
_entity_poly.entity_id
_entity_poly.type
_entity_poly.pdbx_seq_one_letter_code
_entity_poly.pdbx_strand_id
1 'polypeptide(L)'
;MSVVNKLDEEARNKTAQYNEFKTQKANTSKKDGANLAGRDLIDVLTPDVVKCTGGPDDDFIMTEHVTTVPVIIPRGQEEDFLKFYESTAQYVAPQSARKFDGMDDKDGNSLWRVVMFRSAVDAFKKACREKRFLVKDFEYSEEAYKKLKVQREQLEESVKRQHELVRGLYQAAWSDAMVAWMHIKAMRVFVESVLRFGMPPRFASFVLCPKANATTGARKALSDILGKQAGTFSADNKMDSRGDDSKDDDEFFPYVSLSLTPFTCVREK
;
A
#
# COMPACT_ATOMS: atom_id res chain seq x y z
N MET A 1 29.64 10.37 -11.02
CA MET A 1 28.75 9.19 -10.85
C MET A 1 28.55 8.75 -9.40
N SER A 2 29.49 9.00 -8.46
CA SER A 2 29.30 8.61 -7.04
C SER A 2 28.12 9.32 -6.34
N VAL A 3 27.83 10.58 -6.63
CA VAL A 3 26.79 11.36 -5.93
C VAL A 3 25.38 10.89 -6.28
N VAL A 4 25.07 10.69 -7.57
CA VAL A 4 23.75 10.19 -8.01
C VAL A 4 23.47 8.79 -7.46
N ASN A 5 24.49 7.93 -7.42
CA ASN A 5 24.35 6.59 -6.85
C ASN A 5 24.07 6.64 -5.34
N LYS A 6 24.71 7.54 -4.60
CA LYS A 6 24.42 7.76 -3.17
C LYS A 6 22.98 8.25 -2.95
N LEU A 7 22.51 9.19 -3.78
CA LEU A 7 21.14 9.69 -3.73
C LEU A 7 20.11 8.58 -4.03
N ASP A 8 20.38 7.72 -5.02
CA ASP A 8 19.52 6.57 -5.35
C ASP A 8 19.49 5.56 -4.18
N GLU A 9 20.64 5.24 -3.59
CA GLU A 9 20.72 4.33 -2.44
C GLU A 9 19.94 4.86 -1.23
N GLU A 10 20.10 6.15 -0.89
CA GLU A 10 19.35 6.79 0.19
C GLU A 10 17.83 6.78 -0.08
N ALA A 11 17.44 7.12 -1.31
CA ALA A 11 16.03 7.12 -1.73
C ALA A 11 15.40 5.72 -1.63
N ARG A 12 16.11 4.68 -2.06
CA ARG A 12 15.66 3.29 -1.96
C ARG A 12 15.50 2.86 -0.51
N ASN A 13 16.47 3.16 0.33
CA ASN A 13 16.44 2.81 1.75
C ASN A 13 15.25 3.46 2.48
N LYS A 14 15.02 4.77 2.24
CA LYS A 14 13.87 5.47 2.84
C LYS A 14 12.54 5.01 2.28
N THR A 15 12.48 4.69 0.99
CA THR A 15 11.26 4.14 0.37
C THR A 15 10.92 2.75 0.91
N ALA A 16 11.92 1.91 1.15
CA ALA A 16 11.73 0.61 1.80
C ALA A 16 11.14 0.76 3.21
N GLN A 17 11.69 1.68 4.02
CA GLN A 17 11.16 1.98 5.36
C GLN A 17 9.71 2.48 5.30
N TYR A 18 9.39 3.40 4.38
CA TYR A 18 8.01 3.86 4.20
C TYR A 18 7.06 2.72 3.81
N ASN A 19 7.48 1.84 2.90
CA ASN A 19 6.66 0.69 2.47
C ASN A 19 6.41 -0.31 3.60
N GLU A 20 7.37 -0.48 4.51
CA GLU A 20 7.22 -1.31 5.71
C GLU A 20 6.10 -0.78 6.63
N PHE A 21 6.17 0.51 7.01
CA PHE A 21 5.12 1.14 7.83
C PHE A 21 3.76 1.15 7.14
N LYS A 22 3.73 1.40 5.82
CA LYS A 22 2.51 1.34 5.01
C LYS A 22 1.90 -0.06 5.03
N THR A 23 2.71 -1.10 4.91
CA THR A 23 2.28 -2.50 4.96
C THR A 23 1.77 -2.84 6.36
N GLN A 24 2.47 -2.38 7.41
CA GLN A 24 2.03 -2.56 8.79
C GLN A 24 0.65 -1.92 9.03
N LYS A 25 0.44 -0.67 8.59
CA LYS A 25 -0.87 0.01 8.68
C LYS A 25 -1.96 -0.75 7.92
N ALA A 26 -1.66 -1.22 6.70
CA ALA A 26 -2.61 -1.99 5.90
C ALA A 26 -3.00 -3.33 6.57
N ASN A 27 -2.06 -4.00 7.22
CA ASN A 27 -2.32 -5.25 7.93
C ASN A 27 -3.21 -5.04 9.16
N THR A 28 -3.04 -3.94 9.90
CA THR A 28 -3.94 -3.56 11.00
C THR A 28 -5.35 -3.25 10.48
N SER A 29 -5.46 -2.43 9.43
CA SER A 29 -6.77 -2.05 8.85
C SER A 29 -7.54 -3.25 8.27
N LYS A 30 -6.86 -4.26 7.72
CA LYS A 30 -7.52 -5.49 7.25
C LYS A 30 -8.21 -6.27 8.38
N LYS A 31 -7.64 -6.26 9.58
CA LYS A 31 -8.25 -6.91 10.76
C LYS A 31 -9.51 -6.17 11.21
N ASP A 32 -9.54 -4.84 11.04
CA ASP A 32 -10.69 -4.01 11.41
C ASP A 32 -11.91 -4.24 10.50
N GLY A 33 -11.68 -4.60 9.23
CA GLY A 33 -12.72 -4.86 8.24
C GLY A 33 -13.27 -6.30 8.23
N ALA A 34 -12.81 -7.16 9.13
CA ALA A 34 -13.29 -8.53 9.23
C ALA A 34 -14.68 -8.59 9.89
N ASN A 35 -15.39 -9.71 9.65
CA ASN A 35 -16.63 -10.05 10.36
C ASN A 35 -16.36 -10.21 11.87
N LEU A 36 -17.39 -10.18 12.73
CA LEU A 36 -17.25 -10.33 14.20
C LEU A 36 -16.43 -11.56 14.59
N ALA A 37 -16.48 -12.62 13.78
CA ALA A 37 -15.70 -13.83 13.97
C ALA A 37 -14.18 -13.63 13.72
N GLY A 38 -13.78 -12.73 12.82
CA GLY A 38 -12.40 -12.44 12.47
C GLY A 38 -11.83 -11.15 13.06
N ARG A 39 -12.70 -10.24 13.52
CA ARG A 39 -12.31 -8.94 14.08
C ARG A 39 -11.85 -9.06 15.54
N ASP A 40 -11.00 -8.13 15.95
CA ASP A 40 -10.65 -7.95 17.36
C ASP A 40 -11.81 -7.27 18.09
N LEU A 41 -12.29 -7.92 19.17
CA LEU A 41 -13.41 -7.40 19.95
C LEU A 41 -13.04 -6.15 20.74
N ILE A 42 -11.75 -5.85 20.95
CA ILE A 42 -11.29 -4.58 21.56
C ILE A 42 -11.81 -3.38 20.75
N ASP A 43 -11.92 -3.51 19.42
CA ASP A 43 -12.39 -2.43 18.54
C ASP A 43 -13.90 -2.35 18.40
N VAL A 44 -14.60 -3.37 18.86
CA VAL A 44 -16.06 -3.47 18.82
C VAL A 44 -16.60 -3.00 20.15
N LEU A 45 -16.06 -3.51 21.25
CA LEU A 45 -16.46 -3.24 22.61
C LEU A 45 -15.72 -2.02 23.14
N THR A 46 -16.09 -0.85 22.62
CA THR A 46 -15.51 0.43 23.07
C THR A 46 -16.05 0.84 24.44
N PRO A 47 -15.35 1.74 25.16
CA PRO A 47 -15.82 2.25 26.46
C PRO A 47 -17.19 2.94 26.41
N ASP A 48 -17.61 3.42 25.23
CA ASP A 48 -18.92 4.04 25.03
C ASP A 48 -20.06 3.00 24.95
N VAL A 49 -19.73 1.77 24.56
CA VAL A 49 -20.68 0.67 24.36
C VAL A 49 -20.77 -0.22 25.59
N VAL A 50 -19.64 -0.42 26.26
CA VAL A 50 -19.52 -1.30 27.43
C VAL A 50 -19.85 -0.53 28.70
N LYS A 51 -20.82 -1.04 29.47
CA LYS A 51 -21.08 -0.54 30.81
C LYS A 51 -20.12 -1.18 31.81
N CYS A 52 -19.18 -0.40 32.34
CA CYS A 52 -18.30 -0.80 33.44
C CYS A 52 -18.28 0.31 34.49
N THR A 53 -19.42 0.48 35.16
CA THR A 53 -19.66 1.55 36.13
C THR A 53 -19.47 1.11 37.59
N GLY A 54 -19.11 -0.16 37.82
CA GLY A 54 -19.07 -0.78 39.15
C GLY A 54 -20.47 -1.10 39.68
N GLY A 55 -21.46 -1.11 38.79
CA GLY A 55 -22.87 -1.35 39.11
C GLY A 55 -23.30 -2.80 38.87
N PRO A 56 -24.52 -3.16 39.25
CA PRO A 56 -25.08 -4.50 39.01
C PRO A 56 -25.31 -4.81 37.52
N ASP A 57 -25.40 -3.77 36.67
CA ASP A 57 -25.65 -3.89 35.24
C ASP A 57 -24.38 -3.87 34.37
N ASP A 58 -23.21 -4.06 35.00
CA ASP A 58 -21.93 -4.09 34.30
C ASP A 58 -21.89 -5.23 33.27
N ASP A 59 -21.36 -4.92 32.09
CA ASP A 59 -21.34 -5.83 30.95
C ASP A 59 -20.20 -6.82 31.03
N PHE A 60 -19.07 -6.43 31.62
CA PHE A 60 -17.92 -7.31 31.82
C PHE A 60 -17.55 -7.37 33.29
N ILE A 61 -17.76 -8.55 33.88
CA ILE A 61 -17.36 -8.91 35.23
C ILE A 61 -16.23 -9.92 35.12
N MET A 62 -15.04 -9.57 35.61
CA MET A 62 -13.84 -10.41 35.59
C MET A 62 -13.28 -10.54 37.01
N THR A 63 -13.86 -11.43 37.80
CA THR A 63 -13.41 -11.73 39.17
C THR A 63 -12.74 -13.10 39.23
N GLU A 64 -12.21 -13.50 40.39
CA GLU A 64 -11.54 -14.79 40.57
C GLU A 64 -12.41 -15.99 40.17
N HIS A 65 -13.72 -15.92 40.41
CA HIS A 65 -14.63 -17.04 40.20
C HIS A 65 -15.66 -16.80 39.09
N VAL A 66 -15.94 -15.54 38.75
CA VAL A 66 -16.94 -15.16 37.74
C VAL A 66 -16.27 -14.46 36.57
N THR A 67 -16.70 -14.79 35.36
CA THR A 67 -16.21 -14.21 34.13
C THR A 67 -17.37 -13.94 33.18
N THR A 68 -17.19 -12.97 32.29
CA THR A 68 -18.13 -12.67 31.22
C THR A 68 -17.53 -13.11 29.90
N VAL A 69 -18.29 -13.87 29.13
CA VAL A 69 -17.82 -14.39 27.85
C VAL A 69 -18.68 -13.82 26.72
N PRO A 70 -18.08 -13.24 25.67
CA PRO A 70 -18.81 -12.84 24.48
C PRO A 70 -19.13 -14.04 23.57
N VAL A 71 -20.36 -14.06 23.07
CA VAL A 71 -20.89 -15.09 22.18
C VAL A 71 -21.45 -14.43 20.93
N ILE A 72 -21.02 -14.91 19.77
CA ILE A 72 -21.51 -14.48 18.46
C ILE A 72 -22.58 -15.47 18.02
N ILE A 73 -23.78 -14.95 17.76
CA ILE A 73 -24.97 -15.73 17.42
C ILE A 73 -25.34 -15.46 15.96
N PRO A 74 -25.52 -16.50 15.14
CA PRO A 74 -26.01 -16.34 13.77
C PRO A 74 -27.41 -15.73 13.72
N ARG A 75 -27.69 -14.99 12.64
CA ARG A 75 -29.01 -14.39 12.40
C ARG A 75 -30.13 -15.42 12.53
N GLY A 76 -31.15 -15.08 13.32
CA GLY A 76 -32.35 -15.91 13.49
C GLY A 76 -32.23 -17.03 14.53
N GLN A 77 -31.10 -17.16 15.22
CA GLN A 77 -30.90 -18.15 16.30
C GLN A 77 -30.88 -17.52 17.70
N GLU A 78 -31.27 -16.26 17.83
CA GLU A 78 -31.25 -15.51 19.11
C GLU A 78 -32.22 -16.12 20.13
N GLU A 79 -33.45 -16.45 19.73
CA GLU A 79 -34.42 -17.10 20.63
C GLU A 79 -33.98 -18.51 21.06
N ASP A 80 -33.38 -19.26 20.13
CA ASP A 80 -32.89 -20.61 20.42
C ASP A 80 -31.72 -20.56 21.41
N PHE A 81 -30.84 -19.56 21.28
CA PHE A 81 -29.77 -19.34 22.23
C PHE A 81 -30.30 -18.99 23.63
N LEU A 82 -31.29 -18.09 23.73
CA LEU A 82 -31.89 -17.69 25.01
C LEU A 82 -32.54 -18.87 25.74
N LYS A 83 -33.15 -19.82 25.02
CA LYS A 83 -33.70 -21.05 25.61
C LYS A 83 -32.61 -22.05 26.01
N PHE A 84 -31.47 -22.01 25.33
CA PHE A 84 -30.39 -22.98 25.47
C PHE A 84 -29.41 -22.64 26.59
N TYR A 85 -28.91 -21.39 26.63
CA TYR A 85 -27.69 -21.04 27.36
C TYR A 85 -27.76 -21.33 28.87
N GLU A 86 -28.93 -21.15 29.50
CA GLU A 86 -29.15 -21.40 30.93
C GLU A 86 -29.10 -22.88 31.30
N SER A 87 -29.54 -23.76 30.39
CA SER A 87 -29.59 -25.22 30.59
C SER A 87 -28.30 -25.94 30.18
N THR A 88 -27.34 -25.18 29.64
CA THR A 88 -26.18 -25.73 28.94
C THR A 88 -25.11 -26.26 29.88
N ALA A 89 -24.81 -25.52 30.95
CA ALA A 89 -23.77 -25.88 31.90
C ALA A 89 -24.18 -25.47 33.32
N GLN A 90 -23.80 -26.29 34.30
CA GLN A 90 -23.88 -25.91 35.69
C GLN A 90 -23.02 -24.67 35.92
N TYR A 91 -23.52 -23.69 36.67
CA TYR A 91 -22.85 -22.41 36.96
C TYR A 91 -22.83 -21.35 35.84
N VAL A 92 -23.77 -21.42 34.90
CA VAL A 92 -24.16 -20.27 34.07
C VAL A 92 -25.12 -19.40 34.88
N ALA A 93 -24.92 -18.07 34.89
CA ALA A 93 -25.85 -17.17 35.58
C ALA A 93 -27.15 -17.03 34.75
N PRO A 94 -28.33 -17.33 35.31
CA PRO A 94 -29.60 -17.17 34.61
C PRO A 94 -29.88 -15.69 34.34
N GLN A 95 -30.62 -15.40 33.27
CA GLN A 95 -30.95 -14.04 32.79
C GLN A 95 -29.73 -13.11 32.57
N SER A 96 -28.53 -13.68 32.44
CA SER A 96 -27.31 -12.89 32.23
C SER A 96 -27.02 -12.59 30.76
N ALA A 97 -27.72 -13.24 29.84
CA ALA A 97 -27.57 -13.02 28.41
C ALA A 97 -28.05 -11.61 28.01
N ARG A 98 -27.16 -10.79 27.45
CA ARG A 98 -27.49 -9.46 26.93
C ARG A 98 -26.88 -9.23 25.56
N LYS A 99 -27.66 -8.68 24.62
CA LYS A 99 -27.20 -8.27 23.29
C LYS A 99 -26.51 -6.90 23.35
N PHE A 100 -25.44 -6.72 22.59
CA PHE A 100 -24.89 -5.41 22.29
C PHE A 100 -25.59 -4.83 21.06
N ASP A 101 -26.38 -3.77 21.27
CA ASP A 101 -27.16 -3.13 20.20
C ASP A 101 -26.26 -2.41 19.20
N GLY A 102 -26.61 -2.46 17.91
CA GLY A 102 -25.88 -1.76 16.85
C GLY A 102 -24.55 -2.41 16.41
N MET A 103 -24.22 -3.59 16.95
CA MET A 103 -23.00 -4.36 16.63
C MET A 103 -23.25 -5.53 15.69
N ASP A 104 -24.40 -5.56 15.01
CA ASP A 104 -24.73 -6.63 14.09
C ASP A 104 -23.82 -6.57 12.86
N ASP A 105 -23.25 -7.70 12.49
CA ASP A 105 -22.36 -7.81 11.34
C ASP A 105 -23.12 -7.68 10.01
N LYS A 106 -22.41 -7.54 8.89
CA LYS A 106 -23.01 -7.58 7.55
C LYS A 106 -23.78 -8.88 7.27
N ASP A 107 -23.33 -9.97 7.88
CA ASP A 107 -23.96 -11.29 7.80
C ASP A 107 -25.20 -11.42 8.73
N GLY A 108 -25.48 -10.39 9.53
CA GLY A 108 -26.56 -10.38 10.52
C GLY A 108 -26.25 -11.16 11.80
N ASN A 109 -24.98 -11.44 12.07
CA ASN A 109 -24.54 -12.06 13.32
C ASN A 109 -24.63 -11.03 14.45
N SER A 110 -25.18 -11.42 15.59
CA SER A 110 -25.29 -10.55 16.78
C SER A 110 -24.26 -10.93 17.85
N LEU A 111 -23.75 -9.92 18.56
CA LEU A 111 -22.82 -10.09 19.67
C LEU A 111 -23.58 -10.03 21.00
N TRP A 112 -23.39 -11.06 21.82
CA TRP A 112 -24.01 -11.20 23.13
C TRP A 112 -22.95 -11.38 24.20
N ARG A 113 -23.28 -11.03 25.44
CA ARG A 113 -22.51 -11.40 26.62
C ARG A 113 -23.27 -12.41 27.47
N VAL A 114 -22.55 -13.30 28.14
CA VAL A 114 -23.09 -14.20 29.17
C VAL A 114 -22.16 -14.18 30.38
N VAL A 115 -22.74 -14.11 31.57
CA VAL A 115 -21.98 -14.17 32.83
C VAL A 115 -22.04 -15.59 33.38
N MET A 116 -20.90 -16.12 33.78
CA MET A 116 -20.80 -17.47 34.31
C MET A 116 -19.60 -17.65 35.22
N PHE A 117 -19.54 -18.79 35.92
CA PHE A 117 -18.35 -19.14 36.66
C PHE A 117 -17.22 -19.57 35.72
N ARG A 118 -15.97 -19.23 36.07
CA ARG A 118 -14.79 -19.60 35.27
C ARG A 118 -14.67 -21.10 35.01
N SER A 119 -15.07 -21.93 35.98
CA SER A 119 -15.07 -23.39 35.87
C SER A 119 -16.03 -23.93 34.79
N ALA A 120 -17.06 -23.16 34.42
CA ALA A 120 -18.06 -23.57 33.45
C ALA A 120 -17.72 -23.19 32.00
N VAL A 121 -16.71 -22.33 31.79
CA VAL A 121 -16.39 -21.74 30.47
C VAL A 121 -16.10 -22.80 29.40
N ASP A 122 -15.27 -23.79 29.70
CA ASP A 122 -14.88 -24.80 28.72
C ASP A 122 -16.04 -25.73 28.34
N ALA A 123 -16.88 -26.09 29.32
CA ALA A 123 -18.09 -26.88 29.08
C ALA A 123 -19.09 -26.10 28.21
N PHE A 124 -19.27 -24.82 28.49
CA PHE A 124 -20.14 -23.94 27.73
C PHE A 124 -19.65 -23.72 26.30
N LYS A 125 -18.35 -23.46 26.11
CA LYS A 125 -17.73 -23.37 24.77
C LYS A 125 -17.99 -24.63 23.94
N LYS A 126 -17.83 -25.81 24.54
CA LYS A 126 -18.07 -27.09 23.87
C LYS A 126 -19.53 -27.20 23.42
N ALA A 127 -20.48 -26.90 24.29
CA ALA A 127 -21.90 -27.01 23.99
C ALA A 127 -22.38 -25.94 22.98
N CYS A 128 -21.87 -24.71 23.07
CA CYS A 128 -22.11 -23.65 22.08
C CYS A 128 -21.61 -24.06 20.68
N ARG A 129 -20.46 -24.74 20.60
CA ARG A 129 -19.90 -25.22 19.33
C ARG A 129 -20.81 -26.24 18.64
N GLU A 130 -21.50 -27.10 19.39
CA GLU A 130 -22.46 -28.08 18.84
C GLU A 130 -23.67 -27.39 18.19
N LYS A 131 -24.10 -26.25 18.75
CA LYS A 131 -25.17 -25.39 18.21
C LYS A 131 -24.70 -24.36 17.18
N ARG A 132 -23.41 -24.37 16.81
CA ARG A 132 -22.78 -23.39 15.90
C ARG A 132 -22.73 -21.95 16.43
N PHE A 133 -22.83 -21.77 17.75
CA PHE A 133 -22.56 -20.49 18.39
C PHE A 133 -21.05 -20.33 18.58
N LEU A 134 -20.52 -19.16 18.24
CA LEU A 134 -19.09 -18.89 18.33
C LEU A 134 -18.79 -18.12 19.61
N VAL A 135 -18.11 -18.77 20.54
CA VAL A 135 -17.67 -18.15 21.79
C VAL A 135 -16.25 -17.60 21.61
N LYS A 136 -16.04 -16.33 21.99
CA LYS A 136 -14.75 -15.64 21.86
C LYS A 136 -14.09 -15.49 23.22
N ASP A 137 -12.80 -15.83 23.27
CA ASP A 137 -11.96 -15.48 24.41
C ASP A 137 -11.63 -14.00 24.37
N PHE A 138 -12.12 -13.26 25.37
CA PHE A 138 -11.98 -11.81 25.42
C PHE A 138 -11.98 -11.34 26.87
N GLU A 139 -11.01 -10.48 27.17
CA GLU A 139 -10.93 -9.79 28.44
C GLU A 139 -11.05 -8.30 28.19
N TYR A 140 -12.14 -7.72 28.67
CA TYR A 140 -12.37 -6.29 28.53
C TYR A 140 -11.39 -5.52 29.43
N SER A 141 -10.66 -4.60 28.84
CA SER A 141 -9.81 -3.65 29.55
C SER A 141 -9.82 -2.31 28.82
N GLU A 142 -10.25 -1.27 29.51
CA GLU A 142 -10.23 0.10 28.98
C GLU A 142 -8.79 0.56 28.70
N GLU A 143 -7.83 0.11 29.51
CA GLU A 143 -6.41 0.39 29.32
C GLU A 143 -5.88 -0.26 28.03
N ALA A 144 -6.27 -1.51 27.76
CA ALA A 144 -5.90 -2.22 26.54
C ALA A 144 -6.46 -1.51 25.29
N TYR A 145 -7.72 -1.07 25.34
CA TYR A 145 -8.33 -0.27 24.27
C TYR A 145 -7.59 1.06 24.04
N LYS A 146 -7.32 1.83 25.11
CA LYS A 146 -6.56 3.09 25.03
C LYS A 146 -5.16 2.86 24.45
N LYS A 147 -4.47 1.80 24.88
CA LYS A 147 -3.15 1.44 24.36
C LYS A 147 -3.20 1.10 22.88
N LEU A 148 -4.20 0.33 22.43
CA LEU A 148 -4.38 -0.01 21.02
C LEU A 148 -4.65 1.24 20.17
N LYS A 149 -5.51 2.15 20.66
CA LYS A 149 -5.80 3.43 20.00
C LYS A 149 -4.55 4.29 19.84
N VAL A 150 -3.76 4.45 20.91
CA VAL A 150 -2.49 5.18 20.87
C VAL A 150 -1.51 4.54 19.90
N GLN A 151 -1.40 3.21 19.87
CA GLN A 151 -0.53 2.51 18.91
C GLN A 151 -0.94 2.75 17.46
N ARG A 152 -2.25 2.83 17.16
CA ARG A 152 -2.75 3.15 15.81
C ARG A 152 -2.45 4.58 15.41
N GLU A 153 -2.67 5.53 16.32
CA GLU A 153 -2.36 6.94 16.08
C GLU A 153 -0.85 7.13 15.84
N GLN A 154 0.00 6.50 16.65
CA GLN A 154 1.46 6.49 16.46
C GLN A 154 1.89 5.89 15.12
N LEU A 155 1.24 4.79 14.70
CA LEU A 155 1.52 4.15 13.42
C LEU A 155 1.10 5.05 12.24
N GLU A 156 -0.05 5.70 12.35
CA GLU A 156 -0.53 6.64 11.34
C GLU A 156 0.39 7.87 11.22
N GLU A 157 0.79 8.45 12.35
CA GLU A 157 1.75 9.54 12.38
C GLU A 157 3.10 9.13 11.78
N SER A 158 3.58 7.93 12.11
CA SER A 158 4.82 7.38 11.55
C SER A 158 4.75 7.22 10.03
N VAL A 159 3.63 6.70 9.50
CA VAL A 159 3.42 6.60 8.05
C VAL A 159 3.44 7.97 7.38
N LYS A 160 2.75 8.95 7.97
CA LYS A 160 2.69 10.32 7.45
C LYS A 160 4.07 10.98 7.46
N ARG A 161 4.79 10.87 8.57
CA ARG A 161 6.15 11.40 8.71
C ARG A 161 7.11 10.78 7.68
N GLN A 162 7.09 9.46 7.53
CA GLN A 162 7.95 8.79 6.54
C GLN A 162 7.57 9.19 5.11
N HIS A 163 6.29 9.38 4.82
CA HIS A 163 5.84 9.87 3.52
C HIS A 163 6.40 11.25 3.20
N GLU A 164 6.34 12.18 4.15
CA GLU A 164 6.88 13.54 4.00
C GLU A 164 8.39 13.53 3.79
N LEU A 165 9.12 12.70 4.56
CA LEU A 165 10.57 12.54 4.40
C LEU A 165 10.95 12.01 3.02
N VAL A 166 10.30 10.93 2.57
CA VAL A 166 10.54 10.32 1.26
C VAL A 166 10.22 11.31 0.15
N ARG A 167 9.09 12.02 0.24
CA ARG A 167 8.71 13.06 -0.73
C ARG A 167 9.75 14.18 -0.82
N GLY A 168 10.20 14.68 0.32
CA GLY A 168 11.22 15.74 0.38
C GLY A 168 12.54 15.29 -0.22
N LEU A 169 12.97 14.06 0.08
CA LEU A 169 14.20 13.47 -0.49
C LEU A 169 14.11 13.32 -2.01
N TYR A 170 13.00 12.80 -2.54
CA TYR A 170 12.81 12.71 -3.99
C TYR A 170 12.79 14.09 -4.66
N GLN A 171 12.16 15.08 -4.05
CA GLN A 171 12.11 16.44 -4.59
C GLN A 171 13.50 17.08 -4.64
N ALA A 172 14.32 16.88 -3.61
CA ALA A 172 15.70 17.39 -3.57
C ALA A 172 16.63 16.64 -4.53
N ALA A 173 16.52 15.31 -4.61
CA ALA A 173 17.37 14.48 -5.47
C ALA A 173 17.02 14.61 -6.97
N TRP A 174 15.79 15.01 -7.30
CA TRP A 174 15.30 15.07 -8.68
C TRP A 174 16.10 16.04 -9.55
N SER A 175 16.42 17.24 -9.04
CA SER A 175 17.19 18.22 -9.81
C SER A 175 18.57 17.66 -10.17
N ASP A 176 19.26 17.09 -9.20
CA ASP A 176 20.63 16.60 -9.37
C ASP A 176 20.68 15.39 -10.31
N ALA A 177 19.70 14.49 -10.20
CA ALA A 177 19.55 13.36 -11.11
C ALA A 177 19.29 13.83 -12.56
N MET A 178 18.40 14.81 -12.75
CA MET A 178 18.09 15.35 -14.07
C MET A 178 19.28 16.08 -14.68
N VAL A 179 20.00 16.88 -13.89
CA VAL A 179 21.23 17.55 -14.34
C VAL A 179 22.26 16.51 -14.76
N ALA A 180 22.52 15.49 -13.95
CA ALA A 180 23.47 14.44 -14.29
C ALA A 180 23.06 13.69 -15.58
N TRP A 181 21.77 13.41 -15.77
CA TRP A 181 21.28 12.76 -16.98
C TRP A 181 21.48 13.61 -18.23
N MET A 182 21.21 14.91 -18.15
CA MET A 182 21.49 15.86 -19.24
C MET A 182 22.98 15.96 -19.56
N HIS A 183 23.86 15.94 -18.56
CA HIS A 183 25.31 15.91 -18.77
C HIS A 183 25.76 14.67 -19.53
N ILE A 184 25.25 13.48 -19.16
CA ILE A 184 25.55 12.24 -19.87
C ILE A 184 25.08 12.31 -21.33
N LYS A 185 23.88 12.86 -21.58
CA LYS A 185 23.37 13.06 -22.95
C LYS A 185 24.24 14.03 -23.74
N ALA A 186 24.64 15.16 -23.15
CA ALA A 186 25.52 16.14 -23.81
C ALA A 186 26.89 15.54 -24.16
N MET A 187 27.50 14.80 -23.23
CA MET A 187 28.76 14.07 -23.50
C MET A 187 28.58 13.04 -24.62
N ARG A 188 27.47 12.30 -24.62
CA ARG A 188 27.19 11.31 -25.66
C ARG A 188 26.99 11.95 -27.04
N VAL A 189 26.26 13.06 -27.13
CA VAL A 189 26.13 13.84 -28.38
C VAL A 189 27.51 14.29 -28.86
N PHE A 190 28.35 14.80 -27.95
CA PHE A 190 29.70 15.25 -28.30
C PHE A 190 30.56 14.11 -28.86
N VAL A 191 30.64 12.98 -28.14
CA VAL A 191 31.45 11.82 -28.55
C VAL A 191 30.96 11.25 -29.88
N GLU A 192 29.64 11.04 -30.04
CA GLU A 192 29.08 10.53 -31.30
C GLU A 192 29.29 11.50 -32.47
N SER A 193 29.21 12.81 -32.23
CA SER A 193 29.46 13.82 -33.28
C SER A 193 30.92 13.82 -33.73
N VAL A 194 31.87 13.70 -32.79
CA VAL A 194 33.30 13.60 -33.11
C VAL A 194 33.62 12.30 -33.84
N LEU A 195 33.05 11.17 -33.39
CA LEU A 195 33.25 9.87 -34.05
C LEU A 195 32.69 9.86 -35.47
N ARG A 196 31.57 10.56 -35.71
CA ARG A 196 30.87 10.52 -36.99
C ARG A 196 31.35 11.56 -38.00
N PHE A 197 31.70 12.77 -37.54
CA PHE A 197 32.05 13.89 -38.43
C PHE A 197 33.53 14.31 -38.33
N GLY A 198 34.30 13.70 -37.42
CA GLY A 198 35.72 13.94 -37.28
C GLY A 198 36.07 15.25 -36.55
N MET A 199 37.37 15.57 -36.57
CA MET A 199 37.96 16.76 -35.95
C MET A 199 38.30 17.80 -37.02
N PRO A 200 38.26 19.11 -36.73
CA PRO A 200 37.87 19.73 -35.45
C PRO A 200 36.35 19.70 -35.20
N PRO A 201 35.90 19.70 -33.93
CA PRO A 201 34.49 19.56 -33.57
C PRO A 201 33.71 20.84 -33.91
N ARG A 202 33.22 20.92 -35.14
CA ARG A 202 32.41 22.04 -35.65
C ARG A 202 30.99 21.56 -35.91
N PHE A 203 30.21 21.44 -34.85
CA PHE A 203 28.80 21.05 -34.92
C PHE A 203 27.94 21.90 -33.99
N ALA A 204 26.65 21.96 -34.29
CA ALA A 204 25.64 22.57 -33.44
C ALA A 204 24.67 21.47 -32.98
N SER A 205 24.45 21.37 -31.67
CA SER A 205 23.50 20.43 -31.05
C SER A 205 22.24 21.16 -30.62
N PHE A 206 21.08 20.59 -30.93
CA PHE A 206 19.78 21.17 -30.59
C PHE A 206 18.92 20.17 -29.81
N VAL A 207 18.09 20.66 -28.89
CA VAL A 207 17.04 19.86 -28.23
C VAL A 207 15.72 20.16 -28.93
N LEU A 208 15.08 19.12 -29.45
CA LEU A 208 13.82 19.22 -30.17
C LEU A 208 12.69 18.57 -29.36
N CYS A 209 11.63 19.33 -29.13
CA CYS A 209 10.42 18.86 -28.43
C CYS A 209 9.23 18.86 -29.42
N PRO A 210 9.13 17.87 -30.31
CA PRO A 210 8.01 17.79 -31.25
C PRO A 210 6.68 17.61 -30.51
N LYS A 211 5.59 18.10 -31.11
CA LYS A 211 4.23 17.85 -30.60
C LYS A 211 3.92 16.35 -30.64
N ALA A 212 2.99 15.89 -29.79
CA ALA A 212 2.49 14.52 -29.84
C ALA A 212 2.05 14.17 -31.27
N ASN A 213 2.46 12.99 -31.76
CA ASN A 213 2.25 12.48 -33.13
C ASN A 213 3.01 13.19 -34.26
N ALA A 214 3.79 14.25 -33.98
CA ALA A 214 4.57 14.95 -34.99
C ALA A 214 6.04 14.45 -35.11
N THR A 215 6.45 13.49 -34.29
CA THR A 215 7.84 12.99 -34.23
C THR A 215 8.30 12.41 -35.56
N THR A 216 7.47 11.58 -36.21
CA THR A 216 7.80 10.95 -37.51
C THR A 216 7.94 11.99 -38.62
N GLY A 217 7.05 12.98 -38.66
CA GLY A 217 7.11 14.09 -39.61
C GLY A 217 8.36 14.97 -39.41
N ALA A 218 8.69 15.29 -38.15
CA ALA A 218 9.89 16.05 -37.81
C ALA A 218 11.18 15.31 -38.21
N ARG A 219 11.25 13.99 -37.95
CA ARG A 219 12.38 13.15 -38.36
C ARG A 219 12.56 13.09 -39.88
N LYS A 220 11.45 12.97 -40.62
CA LYS A 220 11.48 13.00 -42.09
C LYS A 220 12.03 14.34 -42.60
N ALA A 221 11.50 15.46 -42.10
CA ALA A 221 11.97 16.79 -42.50
C ALA A 221 13.45 17.02 -42.18
N LEU A 222 13.94 16.57 -41.02
CA LEU A 222 15.36 16.67 -40.66
C LEU A 222 16.23 15.79 -41.57
N SER A 223 15.78 14.59 -41.89
CA SER A 223 16.49 13.67 -42.79
C SER A 223 16.58 14.23 -44.22
N ASP A 224 15.53 14.89 -44.71
CA ASP A 224 15.50 15.50 -46.04
C ASP A 224 16.48 16.70 -46.15
N ILE A 225 16.65 17.47 -45.08
CA ILE A 225 17.54 18.64 -45.04
C ILE A 225 19.00 18.19 -44.82
N LEU A 226 19.25 17.39 -43.79
CA LEU A 226 20.60 17.03 -43.35
C LEU A 226 21.18 15.83 -44.12
N GLY A 227 20.34 14.96 -44.68
CA GLY A 227 20.76 13.81 -45.49
C GLY A 227 21.45 14.19 -46.79
N LYS A 228 21.13 15.37 -47.36
CA LYS A 228 21.83 15.91 -48.53
C LYS A 228 23.27 16.35 -48.22
N GLN A 229 23.52 16.74 -46.97
CA GLN A 229 24.81 17.25 -46.50
C GLN A 229 25.74 16.12 -46.01
N ALA A 230 25.16 15.00 -45.56
CA ALA A 230 25.88 13.78 -45.16
C ALA A 230 26.38 12.92 -46.35
N GLY A 231 26.28 13.44 -47.58
CA GLY A 231 26.52 12.75 -48.87
C GLY A 231 27.91 12.16 -49.08
N THR A 232 28.85 12.37 -48.16
CA THR A 232 30.19 11.77 -48.21
C THR A 232 30.35 10.54 -47.29
N PHE A 233 29.52 10.39 -46.25
CA PHE A 233 29.60 9.26 -45.29
C PHE A 233 28.48 8.22 -45.46
N SER A 234 27.35 8.61 -46.06
CA SER A 234 26.20 7.70 -46.22
C SER A 234 26.24 6.88 -47.53
N ALA A 235 27.16 7.18 -48.43
CA ALA A 235 27.28 6.48 -49.71
C ALA A 235 27.97 5.11 -49.58
N ASP A 236 28.87 4.96 -48.62
CA ASP A 236 29.70 3.74 -48.48
C ASP A 236 28.97 2.59 -47.75
N ASN A 237 27.89 2.89 -47.02
CA ASN A 237 27.14 1.88 -46.26
C ASN A 237 25.78 1.52 -46.88
N LYS A 238 25.52 1.96 -48.11
CA LYS A 238 24.26 1.67 -48.84
C LYS A 238 24.31 0.36 -49.63
N MET A 239 25.18 -0.54 -49.22
CA MET A 239 25.34 -1.88 -49.79
C MET A 239 25.56 -2.89 -48.67
N ASP A 240 24.57 -3.05 -47.78
CA ASP A 240 23.98 -4.36 -47.46
C ASP A 240 22.96 -4.19 -46.32
N SER A 241 21.66 -4.16 -46.66
CA SER A 241 20.58 -4.35 -45.69
C SER A 241 19.39 -4.93 -46.44
N ARG A 242 19.62 -6.10 -47.03
CA ARG A 242 18.55 -7.03 -47.37
C ARG A 242 18.63 -8.20 -46.40
N GLY A 243 17.92 -8.03 -45.28
CA GLY A 243 17.51 -9.10 -44.38
C GLY A 243 18.41 -9.30 -43.18
N ASP A 244 17.95 -8.88 -42.01
CA ASP A 244 17.83 -9.77 -40.85
C ASP A 244 16.94 -9.12 -39.77
N ASP A 245 16.12 -9.93 -39.13
CA ASP A 245 14.99 -9.58 -38.25
C ASP A 245 15.49 -9.42 -36.79
N SER A 246 16.37 -8.44 -36.56
CA SER A 246 16.95 -8.15 -35.24
C SER A 246 16.28 -6.92 -34.61
N LYS A 247 15.60 -7.12 -33.47
CA LYS A 247 14.80 -6.14 -32.69
C LYS A 247 15.60 -4.99 -32.01
N ASP A 248 16.77 -4.65 -32.53
CA ASP A 248 17.53 -3.45 -32.16
C ASP A 248 17.88 -2.71 -33.46
N ASP A 249 16.86 -2.23 -34.17
CA ASP A 249 17.03 -1.25 -35.23
C ASP A 249 17.54 0.05 -34.59
N ASP A 250 18.85 0.19 -34.45
CA ASP A 250 19.51 1.48 -34.28
C ASP A 250 19.17 2.33 -35.51
N GLU A 251 18.05 3.05 -35.39
CA GLU A 251 17.44 3.86 -36.44
C GLU A 251 18.49 4.87 -36.96
N PHE A 252 19.11 4.54 -38.09
CA PHE A 252 20.27 5.27 -38.58
C PHE A 252 19.82 6.57 -39.26
N PHE A 253 19.90 7.67 -38.52
CA PHE A 253 19.69 9.01 -39.07
C PHE A 253 20.97 9.55 -39.69
N PRO A 254 20.93 10.43 -40.71
CA PRO A 254 22.13 11.08 -41.26
C PRO A 254 22.80 12.09 -40.31
N TYR A 255 22.22 12.31 -39.12
CA TYR A 255 22.70 13.17 -38.04
C TYR A 255 22.77 12.37 -36.73
N VAL A 256 23.50 12.87 -35.74
CA VAL A 256 23.53 12.29 -34.38
C VAL A 256 22.19 12.56 -33.71
N SER A 257 21.53 11.49 -33.26
CA SER A 257 20.18 11.54 -32.69
C SER A 257 20.15 10.76 -31.39
N LEU A 258 19.87 11.46 -30.28
CA LEU A 258 19.62 10.84 -28.99
C LEU A 258 18.19 11.13 -28.56
N SER A 259 17.41 10.07 -28.32
CA SER A 259 16.10 10.22 -27.70
C SER A 259 16.25 10.59 -26.22
N LEU A 260 15.45 11.57 -25.79
CA LEU A 260 15.27 11.91 -24.39
C LEU A 260 13.77 11.88 -24.12
N THR A 261 13.33 10.89 -23.36
CA THR A 261 11.94 10.81 -22.89
C THR A 261 11.95 11.15 -21.41
N PRO A 262 11.89 12.44 -21.03
CA PRO A 262 11.67 12.77 -19.63
C PRO A 262 10.30 12.21 -19.25
N PHE A 263 10.16 11.73 -18.00
CA PHE A 263 8.88 11.23 -17.49
C PHE A 263 7.76 12.19 -17.87
N THR A 264 6.67 11.64 -18.39
CA THR A 264 5.56 12.41 -19.00
C THR A 264 5.01 13.40 -18.00
N CYS A 265 5.53 14.63 -18.02
CA CYS A 265 4.81 15.76 -17.49
C CYS A 265 3.63 15.94 -18.45
N VAL A 266 2.44 15.52 -18.02
CA VAL A 266 1.21 15.83 -18.73
C VAL A 266 1.22 17.36 -18.85
N ARG A 267 1.48 17.87 -20.06
CA ARG A 267 1.30 19.28 -20.35
C ARG A 267 -0.19 19.53 -20.16
N GLU A 268 -0.56 20.16 -19.04
CA GLU A 268 -1.85 20.83 -18.96
C GLU A 268 -1.95 21.75 -20.19
N LYS A 269 -3.05 21.58 -20.92
CA LYS A 269 -3.34 22.37 -22.12
C LYS A 269 -3.70 23.79 -21.75
#